data_AF-A0A2V5Q5G2-F1
#
_entry.id   AF-A0A2V5Q5G2-F1
#
_cell.length_a   1.000
_cell.length_b   1.000
_cell.length_c   1.000
_cell.angle_alpha   90.00
_cell.angle_beta   90.00
_cell.angle_gamma   90.00
#
_symmetry.space_group_name_H-M   'P 1'
#
loop_
_entity.id
_entity.type
_entity.pdbx_description
1 polymer ?
#
loop_
_entity_poly.entity_id
_entity_poly.type
_entity_poly.pdbx_seq_one_letter_code
_entity_poly.pdbx_strand_id
1 'polypeptide(L)' 'MTEQLPAMAGDIEQLNSRIERAITDGFLMASSAKNIRALLAGARSDLYFRSVNELVDAAEWKEINDRFYQTL' A
#
# COMPACT_ATOMS: atom_id res chain seq x y z
N MET A 1 -3.22 17.72 18.64
CA MET A 1 -3.89 16.49 18.20
C MET A 1 -3.77 16.50 16.69
N THR A 2 -2.78 15.79 16.12
CA THR A 2 -2.53 15.83 14.68
C THR A 2 -3.68 15.10 13.99
N GLU A 3 -4.56 15.86 13.33
CA GLU A 3 -5.71 15.32 12.63
C GLU A 3 -5.22 14.35 11.55
N GLN A 4 -5.56 13.06 11.70
CA GLN A 4 -5.31 12.03 10.71
C GLN A 4 -6.28 12.25 9.53
N LEU A 5 -5.93 13.20 8.68
CA LEU A 5 -6.65 13.47 7.44
C LEU A 5 -6.44 12.31 6.46
N PRO A 6 -7.38 12.01 5.56
CA PRO A 6 -7.16 11.01 4.52
C PRO A 6 -5.96 11.39 3.65
N ALA A 7 -5.25 10.37 3.14
CA ALA A 7 -4.15 10.59 2.20
C ALA A 7 -4.64 11.36 0.97
N MET A 8 -3.82 12.29 0.45
CA MET A 8 -4.20 13.04 -0.75
C MET A 8 -4.21 12.10 -1.96
N ALA A 9 -5.12 12.36 -2.91
CA ALA A 9 -5.26 11.53 -4.10
C ALA A 9 -3.94 11.37 -4.88
N GLY A 10 -3.10 12.41 -4.93
CA GLY A 10 -1.79 12.36 -5.60
C GLY A 10 -0.80 11.38 -4.95
N ASP A 11 -0.83 11.26 -3.62
CA ASP A 11 0.05 10.34 -2.89
C ASP A 11 -0.35 8.88 -3.14
N ILE A 12 -1.66 8.62 -3.23
CA ILE A 12 -2.21 7.30 -3.55
C ILE A 12 -1.82 6.87 -4.98
N GLU A 13 -1.89 7.78 -5.96
CA GLU A 13 -1.49 7.49 -7.34
C GLU A 13 0.02 7.19 -7.45
N GLN A 14 0.86 7.92 -6.70
CA GLN A 14 2.29 7.66 -6.65
C GLN A 14 2.59 6.29 -6.03
N LEU A 15 1.93 5.94 -4.92
CA LEU A 15 2.06 4.63 -4.29
C LEU A 15 1.59 3.51 -5.24
N ASN A 16 0.46 3.71 -5.93
CA ASN A 16 -0.06 2.76 -6.91
C ASN A 16 0.96 2.48 -8.03
N SER A 17 1.61 3.53 -8.54
CA SER A 17 2.64 3.37 -9.59
C SER A 17 3.83 2.52 -9.12
N ARG A 18 4.26 2.69 -7.86
CA ARG A 18 5.34 1.90 -7.25
C ARG A 18 4.93 0.43 -7.06
N ILE A 19 3.69 0.21 -6.61
CA ILE A 19 3.09 -1.12 -6.47
C ILE A 19 3.04 -1.83 -7.83
N GLU A 20 2.63 -1.16 -8.91
CA GLU A 20 2.57 -1.75 -10.26
C GLU A 20 3.93 -2.16 -10.78
N ARG A 21 4.94 -1.32 -10.51
CA ARG A 21 6.32 -1.67 -10.84
C ARG A 21 6.79 -2.90 -10.06
N ALA A 22 6.52 -2.98 -8.77
CA ALA A 22 6.91 -4.12 -7.94
C ALA A 22 6.22 -5.43 -8.35
N ILE A 23 5.00 -5.37 -8.89
CA ILE A 23 4.33 -6.54 -9.51
C ILE A 23 5.05 -6.94 -10.79
N THR A 24 5.33 -5.98 -11.67
CA THR A 24 6.01 -6.21 -12.94
C THR A 24 7.40 -6.83 -12.74
N ASP A 25 8.13 -6.35 -11.73
CA ASP A 25 9.45 -6.84 -11.36
C ASP A 25 9.40 -8.17 -10.56
N GLY A 26 8.20 -8.65 -10.21
CA GLY A 26 7.99 -9.92 -9.51
C GLY A 26 8.23 -9.91 -8.00
N PHE A 27 8.44 -8.73 -7.40
CA PHE A 27 8.63 -8.58 -5.95
C PHE A 27 7.33 -8.64 -5.16
N LEU A 28 6.23 -8.15 -5.73
CA LEU A 28 4.93 -8.05 -5.08
C LEU A 28 3.90 -8.94 -5.79
N MET A 29 3.13 -9.70 -5.02
CA MET A 29 2.05 -10.50 -5.57
C MET A 29 0.85 -9.61 -5.95
N ALA A 30 0.24 -9.90 -7.11
CA ALA A 30 -0.94 -9.15 -7.57
C ALA A 30 -2.13 -9.22 -6.58
N SER A 31 -2.28 -10.33 -5.85
CA SER A 31 -3.27 -10.48 -4.78
C SER A 31 -3.01 -9.52 -3.62
N SER A 32 -1.77 -9.47 -3.12
CA SER A 32 -1.34 -8.52 -2.09
C SER A 32 -1.61 -7.07 -2.51
N ALA A 33 -1.29 -6.71 -3.76
CA ALA A 33 -1.55 -5.38 -4.31
C ALA A 33 -3.05 -5.03 -4.36
N LYS A 34 -3.90 -5.98 -4.76
CA LYS A 34 -5.36 -5.81 -4.73
C LYS A 34 -5.86 -5.53 -3.31
N ASN A 35 -5.33 -6.25 -2.33
CA ASN A 35 -5.74 -6.14 -0.93
C ASN A 35 -5.30 -4.82 -0.30
N ILE A 36 -4.10 -4.33 -0.64
CA ILE A 36 -3.64 -2.98 -0.29
C ILE A 36 -4.59 -1.92 -0.85
N ARG A 37 -4.92 -1.99 -2.14
CA ARG A 37 -5.83 -1.03 -2.79
C ARG A 37 -7.21 -1.03 -2.15
N ALA A 38 -7.75 -2.20 -1.81
CA ALA A 38 -9.02 -2.34 -1.12
C ALA A 38 -8.97 -1.72 0.29
N LEU A 39 -7.89 -1.96 1.04
CA LEU A 39 -7.68 -1.35 2.37
C LEU A 39 -7.64 0.18 2.28
N LEU A 40 -6.86 0.73 1.33
CA LEU A 40 -6.70 2.17 1.17
C LEU A 40 -8.01 2.84 0.71
N ALA A 41 -8.79 2.21 -0.16
CA ALA A 41 -10.09 2.72 -0.60
C ALA A 41 -11.12 2.78 0.53
N GLY A 42 -11.05 1.86 1.51
CA GLY A 42 -11.93 1.83 2.67
C GLY A 42 -11.45 2.65 3.88
N ALA A 43 -10.22 3.18 3.83
CA ALA A 43 -9.60 3.85 4.96
C ALA A 43 -10.19 5.25 5.17
N ARG A 44 -10.57 5.55 6.42
CA ARG A 44 -11.04 6.89 6.85
C ARG A 44 -9.91 7.80 7.36
N SER A 45 -8.69 7.26 7.43
CA SER A 45 -7.49 7.89 7.98
C SER A 45 -6.30 7.51 7.10
N ASP A 46 -5.29 8.38 7.03
CA ASP A 46 -4.04 8.11 6.31
C ASP A 46 -3.12 7.09 6.99
N LEU A 47 -3.49 6.53 8.14
CA LEU A 47 -2.65 5.56 8.86
C LEU A 47 -2.22 4.38 7.98
N TYR A 48 -3.18 3.77 7.28
CA TYR A 48 -2.88 2.63 6.41
C TYR A 48 -2.02 3.04 5.21
N PHE A 49 -2.26 4.23 4.67
CA PHE A 49 -1.41 4.79 3.62
C PHE A 49 0.02 4.95 4.10
N ARG A 50 0.25 5.61 5.24
CA ARG A 50 1.59 5.81 5.81
C ARG A 50 2.32 4.49 6.04
N SER A 51 1.67 3.54 6.70
CA SER A 51 2.29 2.23 6.97
C SER A 51 2.68 1.48 5.70
N VAL A 52 1.82 1.49 4.67
CA VAL A 52 2.15 0.85 3.38
C VAL A 52 3.25 1.63 2.67
N ASN A 53 3.20 2.96 2.67
CA ASN A 53 4.19 3.78 2.01
C ASN A 53 5.58 3.61 2.64
N GLU A 54 5.68 3.50 3.97
CA GLU A 54 6.94 3.20 4.69
C GLU A 54 7.54 1.86 4.25
N LEU A 55 6.73 0.81 4.14
CA LEU A 55 7.21 -0.51 3.69
C LEU A 55 7.66 -0.49 2.21
N VAL A 56 6.95 0.26 1.37
CA VAL A 56 7.30 0.44 -0.05
C VAL A 56 8.57 1.28 -0.20
N ASP A 57 8.83 2.26 0.68
CA ASP A 57 10.09 3.03 0.74
C ASP A 57 11.28 2.17 1.17
N ALA A 58 11.07 1.29 2.15
CA ALA A 58 12.08 0.34 2.58
C ALA A 58 12.28 -0.84 1.61
N ALA A 59 11.49 -0.93 0.54
CA ALA A 59 11.46 -2.07 -0.39
C ALA A 59 11.21 -3.42 0.31
N GLU A 60 10.43 -3.42 1.41
CA GLU A 60 10.10 -4.58 2.22
C GLU A 60 8.98 -5.43 1.58
N TRP A 61 9.15 -5.78 0.30
CA TRP A 61 8.13 -6.46 -0.50
C TRP A 61 7.74 -7.83 0.05
N LYS A 62 8.68 -8.52 0.69
CA LYS A 62 8.42 -9.80 1.37
C LYS A 62 7.45 -9.61 2.53
N GLU A 63 7.67 -8.59 3.36
CA GLU A 63 6.78 -8.27 4.47
C GLU A 63 5.42 -7.78 3.98
N ILE A 64 5.39 -6.98 2.92
CA ILE A 64 4.13 -6.57 2.29
C ILE A 64 3.36 -7.80 1.81
N ASN A 65 4.01 -8.75 1.14
CA ASN A 65 3.34 -9.99 0.76
C ASN A 65 2.87 -10.79 1.97
N ASP A 66 3.68 -10.96 3.01
CA ASP A 66 3.29 -11.69 4.21
C ASP A 66 2.03 -11.09 4.86
N ARG A 67 1.99 -9.76 4.97
CA ARG A 67 0.89 -9.02 5.61
C ARG A 67 -0.39 -8.97 4.76
N PHE A 68 -0.28 -8.96 3.44
CA PHE A 68 -1.41 -8.70 2.53
C PHE A 68 -1.80 -9.88 1.63
N TYR A 69 -1.03 -10.97 1.57
CA TYR A 69 -1.33 -12.14 0.75
C TYR A 69 -2.56 -12.91 1.25
N GLN A 70 -2.76 -12.99 2.57
CA GLN A 70 -3.88 -13.73 3.17
C GLN A 70 -5.13 -12.87 3.42
N THR A 71 -5.13 -11.62 2.99
CA THR A 71 -6.10 -10.63 3.48
C THR A 71 -7.15 -10.26 2.45
N LEU A 72 -8.26 -11.01 2.40
CA LEU A 72 -9.65 -10.55 2.20
C LEU A 72 -10.55 -11.74 1.85
#